data_AF-A0A2H9SLA5-F1
#
_entry.id   AF-A0A2H9SLA5-F1
#
_cell.length_a   1.000
_cell.length_b   1.000
_cell.length_c   1.000
_cell.angle_alpha   90.00
_cell.angle_beta   90.00
_cell.angle_gamma   90.00
#
_symmetry.space_group_name_H-M   'P 1'
#
loop_
_entity.id
_entity.type
_entity.pdbx_description
1 polymer ?
#
loop_
_entity_poly.entity_id
_entity_poly.type
_entity_poly.pdbx_seq_one_letter_code
_entity_poly.pdbx_strand_id
1 'polypeptide(L)'
;MNKNPLNLVLYFCLTRDKLMVEISLEQVIEIQSHINLELKRQESTFKDIAASDASLICKWQKFIATLLPVQLQMIQAFGYSGDQSGLSAYNENLMKFSSTSEQLRRLNEDKWCFLLKSAFGLTEYRQIPLQEARKLIEDIAEAMISEEFLKKVDQVMEPLDDNLSTSEKRQELLEVLLPLHMLILSTHGFAGESGYIQAQRALMDYYDDPFIKDKASHAQKVVFNRAKLID
;
A
#
# COMPACT_ATOMS: atom_id res chain seq x y z
N MET A 1 -16.20 -5.83 -7.33
CA MET A 1 -15.12 -6.09 -6.35
C MET A 1 -14.49 -4.76 -5.95
N ASN A 2 -14.78 -4.29 -4.73
CA ASN A 2 -14.33 -3.01 -4.19
C ASN A 2 -12.84 -3.10 -3.78
N LYS A 3 -11.97 -2.51 -4.61
CA LYS A 3 -10.51 -2.48 -4.43
C LYS A 3 -10.15 -1.19 -3.69
N ASN A 4 -9.93 -1.28 -2.37
CA ASN A 4 -9.52 -0.13 -1.57
C ASN A 4 -7.99 0.07 -1.69
N PRO A 5 -7.55 1.28 -2.05
CA PRO A 5 -6.16 1.63 -2.27
C PRO A 5 -5.21 1.78 -1.08
N LEU A 6 -5.71 1.87 0.16
CA LEU A 6 -4.91 2.36 1.30
C LEU A 6 -4.15 1.29 2.10
N ASN A 7 -3.98 0.08 1.55
CA ASN A 7 -3.16 -1.00 2.13
C ASN A 7 -1.98 -1.36 1.22
N LEU A 8 -1.17 -0.36 0.87
CA LEU A 8 -0.01 -0.54 -0.02
C LEU A 8 1.02 -1.56 0.49
N VAL A 9 1.04 -1.84 1.80
CA VAL A 9 1.97 -2.82 2.41
C VAL A 9 1.30 -4.16 2.73
N LEU A 10 -0.04 -4.28 2.76
CA LEU A 10 -0.70 -5.43 3.40
C LEU A 10 -1.72 -6.22 2.58
N TYR A 11 -2.16 -5.70 1.43
CA TYR A 11 -3.25 -6.34 0.68
C TYR A 11 -2.84 -7.40 -0.36
N PHE A 12 -1.59 -7.89 -0.34
CA PHE A 12 -1.07 -8.79 -1.38
C PHE A 12 -0.97 -10.27 -1.00
N CYS A 13 -1.60 -10.71 0.09
CA CYS A 13 -1.69 -12.13 0.40
C CYS A 13 -3.15 -12.53 0.48
N LEU A 14 -3.59 -13.40 -0.43
CA LEU A 14 -4.65 -14.42 -0.31
C LEU A 14 -5.41 -14.55 -1.64
N THR A 15 -5.00 -15.49 -2.49
CA THR A 15 -5.77 -16.65 -2.97
C THR A 15 -4.90 -17.43 -3.96
N ARG A 16 -4.82 -18.74 -3.78
CA ARG A 16 -3.82 -19.61 -4.39
C ARG A 16 -4.50 -20.69 -5.23
N ASP A 17 -4.86 -20.34 -6.47
CA ASP A 17 -5.04 -21.29 -7.57
C ASP A 17 -4.10 -20.84 -8.71
N LYS A 18 -2.92 -21.46 -8.76
CA LYS A 18 -1.80 -21.05 -9.62
C LYS A 18 -1.91 -21.68 -11.01
N LEU A 19 -2.33 -20.91 -12.00
CA LEU A 19 -1.69 -20.97 -13.32
C LEU A 19 -0.37 -20.20 -13.18
N MET A 20 0.75 -20.92 -13.00
CA MET A 20 2.06 -20.27 -13.04
C MET A 20 2.37 -19.91 -14.49
N VAL A 21 2.18 -18.63 -14.84
CA VAL A 21 2.78 -18.07 -16.05
C VAL A 21 4.29 -18.09 -15.81
N GLU A 22 5.00 -18.95 -16.53
CA GLU A 22 6.46 -18.90 -16.56
C GLU A 22 6.87 -17.61 -17.28
N ILE A 23 7.36 -16.64 -16.51
CA ILE A 23 7.84 -15.36 -17.03
C ILE A 23 9.35 -15.25 -16.82
N SER A 24 10.05 -14.72 -17.81
CA SER A 24 11.48 -14.42 -17.75
C SER A 24 11.76 -13.11 -17.01
N LEU A 25 13.02 -12.93 -16.59
CA LEU A 25 13.49 -11.66 -15.99
C LEU A 25 13.31 -10.50 -16.99
N GLU A 26 13.62 -10.73 -18.25
CA GLU A 26 13.54 -9.76 -19.34
C GLU A 26 12.12 -9.25 -19.52
N GLN A 27 11.13 -10.15 -19.49
CA GLN A 27 9.71 -9.77 -19.56
C GLN A 27 9.27 -8.96 -18.34
N VAL A 28 9.74 -9.28 -17.13
CA VAL A 28 9.41 -8.49 -15.92
C VAL A 28 10.02 -7.09 -15.98
N ILE A 29 11.26 -6.96 -16.49
CA ILE A 29 11.90 -5.66 -16.76
C ILE A 29 11.08 -4.86 -17.78
N GLU A 30 10.63 -5.50 -18.86
CA GLU A 30 9.82 -4.86 -19.90
C GLU A 30 8.48 -4.35 -19.34
N ILE A 31 7.75 -5.19 -18.60
CA ILE A 31 6.51 -4.80 -17.92
C ILE A 31 6.74 -3.61 -16.99
N GLN A 32 7.77 -3.68 -16.13
CA GLN A 32 8.06 -2.61 -15.18
C GLN A 32 8.44 -1.30 -15.88
N SER A 33 9.12 -1.39 -17.03
CA SER A 33 9.46 -0.24 -17.86
C SER A 33 8.23 0.39 -18.51
N HIS A 34 7.31 -0.43 -19.03
CA HIS A 34 6.04 0.04 -19.60
C HIS A 34 5.14 0.69 -18.52
N ILE A 35 5.06 0.08 -17.32
CA ILE A 35 4.39 0.69 -16.16
C ILE A 35 4.98 2.06 -15.86
N ASN A 36 6.31 2.18 -15.78
CA ASN A 36 6.96 3.45 -15.47
C ASN A 36 6.70 4.52 -16.54
N LEU A 37 6.74 4.13 -17.82
CA LEU A 37 6.45 5.04 -18.93
C LEU A 37 5.01 5.56 -18.88
N GLU A 38 4.05 4.66 -18.68
CA GLU A 38 2.63 5.02 -18.66
C GLU A 38 2.29 5.87 -17.43
N LEU A 39 2.84 5.56 -16.25
CA LEU A 39 2.66 6.39 -15.06
C LEU A 39 3.26 7.80 -15.23
N LYS A 40 4.38 7.93 -15.94
CA LYS A 40 4.96 9.25 -16.28
C LYS A 40 4.06 10.04 -17.22
N ARG A 41 3.30 9.40 -18.12
CA ARG A 41 2.28 10.09 -18.93
C ARG A 41 1.12 10.62 -18.09
N GLN A 42 0.89 10.03 -16.92
CA GLN A 42 -0.12 10.48 -15.93
C GLN A 42 0.44 11.51 -14.92
N GLU A 43 1.60 12.13 -15.17
CA GLU A 43 2.25 13.05 -14.23
C GLU A 43 1.35 14.22 -13.81
N SER A 44 0.57 14.80 -14.74
CA SER A 44 -0.36 15.89 -14.42
C SER A 44 -1.40 15.46 -13.39
N THR A 45 -1.97 14.26 -13.54
CA THR A 45 -2.93 13.69 -12.60
C THR A 45 -2.35 13.55 -11.19
N PHE A 46 -1.08 13.12 -11.08
CA PHE A 46 -0.40 13.06 -9.78
C PHE A 46 -0.16 14.46 -9.19
N LYS A 47 0.24 15.43 -10.00
CA LYS A 47 0.40 16.83 -9.55
C LYS A 47 -0.91 17.43 -9.07
N ASP A 48 -2.03 17.11 -9.72
CA ASP A 48 -3.36 17.55 -9.29
C ASP A 48 -3.75 16.96 -7.93
N ILE A 49 -3.33 15.73 -7.64
CA ILE A 49 -3.51 15.13 -6.31
C ILE A 49 -2.72 15.92 -5.26
N ALA A 50 -1.44 16.21 -5.55
CA ALA A 50 -0.57 16.96 -4.64
C ALA A 50 -1.14 18.35 -4.33
N ALA A 51 -1.59 19.06 -5.36
CA ALA A 51 -2.13 20.42 -5.28
C ALA A 51 -3.54 20.50 -4.68
N SER A 52 -4.23 19.37 -4.50
CA SER A 52 -5.59 19.39 -3.95
C SER A 52 -5.64 19.70 -2.45
N ASP A 53 -6.69 20.36 -1.99
CA ASP A 53 -6.99 20.60 -0.56
C ASP A 53 -7.67 19.40 0.12
N ALA A 54 -7.63 18.22 -0.51
CA ALA A 54 -8.25 17.01 0.03
C ALA A 54 -7.47 16.46 1.23
N SER A 55 -8.14 15.73 2.11
CA SER A 55 -7.48 15.01 3.21
C SER A 55 -6.42 14.03 2.69
N LEU A 56 -5.45 13.68 3.53
CA LEU A 56 -4.40 12.72 3.18
C LEU A 56 -4.98 11.37 2.71
N ILE A 57 -6.05 10.90 3.35
CA ILE A 57 -6.77 9.68 2.96
C ILE A 57 -7.30 9.80 1.52
N CYS A 58 -8.01 10.89 1.22
CA CYS A 58 -8.52 11.13 -0.13
C CYS A 58 -7.40 11.25 -1.17
N LYS A 59 -6.26 11.85 -0.83
CA LYS A 59 -5.10 11.92 -1.73
C LYS A 59 -4.54 10.54 -2.05
N TRP A 60 -4.37 9.69 -1.04
CA TRP A 60 -3.97 8.29 -1.25
C TRP A 60 -4.97 7.49 -2.08
N GLN A 61 -6.27 7.72 -1.87
CA GLN A 61 -7.29 7.04 -2.65
C GLN A 61 -7.20 7.39 -4.14
N LYS A 62 -7.11 8.69 -4.45
CA LYS A 62 -6.91 9.16 -5.82
C LYS A 62 -5.61 8.64 -6.42
N PHE A 63 -4.52 8.68 -5.65
CA PHE A 63 -3.20 8.22 -6.07
C PHE A 63 -3.23 6.77 -6.59
N ILE A 64 -3.86 5.88 -5.84
CA ILE A 64 -3.91 4.48 -6.22
C ILE A 64 -4.99 4.20 -7.26
N ALA A 65 -6.09 4.96 -7.27
CA ALA A 65 -7.07 4.91 -8.35
C ALA A 65 -6.46 5.28 -9.71
N THR A 66 -5.38 6.08 -9.72
CA THR A 66 -4.57 6.34 -10.91
C THR A 66 -3.54 5.23 -11.16
N LEU A 67 -2.86 4.74 -10.13
CA LEU A 67 -1.79 3.73 -10.25
C LEU A 67 -2.29 2.34 -10.69
N LEU A 68 -3.33 1.80 -10.02
CA LEU A 68 -3.75 0.40 -10.21
C LEU A 68 -4.23 0.09 -11.62
N PRO A 69 -5.07 0.91 -12.28
CA PRO A 69 -5.51 0.62 -13.65
C PRO A 69 -4.34 0.47 -14.61
N VAL A 70 -3.32 1.33 -14.48
CA VAL A 70 -2.10 1.25 -15.30
C VAL A 70 -1.38 -0.07 -15.06
N GLN A 71 -1.15 -0.46 -13.80
CA GLN A 71 -0.48 -1.73 -13.49
C GLN A 71 -1.26 -2.92 -14.03
N LEU A 72 -2.57 -2.98 -13.80
CA LEU A 72 -3.44 -4.08 -14.25
C LEU A 72 -3.47 -4.20 -15.77
N GLN A 73 -3.59 -3.08 -16.48
CA GLN A 73 -3.57 -3.07 -17.94
C GLN A 73 -2.22 -3.55 -18.49
N MET A 74 -1.11 -3.09 -17.90
CA MET A 74 0.22 -3.46 -18.37
C MET A 74 0.51 -4.94 -18.12
N ILE A 75 0.24 -5.48 -16.93
CA ILE A 75 0.49 -6.91 -16.66
C ILE A 75 -0.40 -7.81 -17.53
N GLN A 76 -1.65 -7.39 -17.80
CA GLN A 76 -2.58 -8.16 -18.62
C GLN A 76 -2.07 -8.33 -20.06
N ALA A 77 -1.39 -7.32 -20.61
CA ALA A 77 -0.78 -7.40 -21.93
C ALA A 77 0.35 -8.46 -22.03
N PHE A 78 0.86 -8.94 -20.89
CA PHE A 78 1.92 -9.95 -20.80
C PHE A 78 1.39 -11.30 -20.27
N GLY A 79 0.07 -11.52 -20.28
CA GLY A 79 -0.54 -12.81 -19.96
C GLY A 79 -0.90 -13.02 -18.50
N TYR A 80 -0.71 -12.03 -17.61
CA TYR A 80 -1.32 -12.07 -16.28
C TYR A 80 -2.83 -11.83 -16.36
N SER A 81 -3.58 -12.22 -15.32
CA SER A 81 -4.98 -11.80 -15.20
C SER A 81 -5.07 -10.30 -14.92
N GLY A 82 -6.09 -9.63 -15.47
CA GLY A 82 -6.36 -8.19 -15.26
C GLY A 82 -6.99 -7.87 -13.90
N ASP A 83 -6.67 -8.64 -12.86
CA ASP A 83 -7.27 -8.58 -11.54
C ASP A 83 -6.24 -8.62 -10.40
N GLN A 84 -6.71 -8.74 -9.16
CA GLN A 84 -5.83 -8.74 -7.98
C GLN A 84 -4.90 -9.95 -7.96
N SER A 85 -5.35 -11.10 -8.44
CA SER A 85 -4.54 -12.32 -8.49
C SER A 85 -3.38 -12.15 -9.46
N GLY A 86 -3.61 -11.53 -10.61
CA GLY A 86 -2.57 -11.24 -11.59
C GLY A 86 -1.56 -10.23 -11.08
N LEU A 87 -2.02 -9.16 -10.42
CA LEU A 87 -1.13 -8.19 -9.79
C LEU A 87 -0.28 -8.81 -8.67
N SER A 88 -0.87 -9.70 -7.88
CA SER A 88 -0.15 -10.47 -6.85
C SER A 88 0.93 -11.35 -7.47
N ALA A 89 0.60 -12.11 -8.53
CA ALA A 89 1.55 -12.96 -9.23
C ALA A 89 2.69 -12.16 -9.87
N TYR A 90 2.38 -11.00 -10.47
CA TYR A 90 3.39 -10.07 -10.99
C TYR A 90 4.31 -9.57 -9.87
N ASN A 91 3.76 -9.16 -8.73
CA ASN A 91 4.55 -8.67 -7.60
C ASN A 91 5.43 -9.77 -6.98
N GLU A 92 4.97 -11.03 -6.94
CA GLU A 92 5.81 -12.18 -6.55
C GLU A 92 7.03 -12.31 -7.47
N ASN A 93 6.82 -12.24 -8.79
CA ASN A 93 7.90 -12.31 -9.79
C ASN A 93 8.83 -11.10 -9.71
N LEU A 94 8.27 -9.89 -9.57
CA LEU A 94 9.03 -8.66 -9.39
C LEU A 94 9.99 -8.77 -8.20
N MET A 95 9.55 -9.32 -7.07
CA MET A 95 10.42 -9.51 -5.91
C MET A 95 11.47 -10.57 -6.10
N LYS A 96 11.07 -11.74 -6.60
CA LYS A 96 11.99 -12.82 -6.89
C LYS A 96 13.16 -12.32 -7.74
N PHE A 97 12.87 -11.57 -8.81
CA PHE A 97 13.88 -11.07 -9.73
C PHE A 97 14.61 -9.82 -9.25
N SER A 98 14.00 -8.95 -8.44
CA SER A 98 14.68 -7.74 -7.92
C SER A 98 15.81 -8.06 -6.94
N SER A 99 15.76 -9.25 -6.31
CA SER A 99 16.84 -9.74 -5.45
C SER A 99 18.14 -10.02 -6.20
N THR A 100 18.06 -10.32 -7.51
CA THR A 100 19.21 -10.70 -8.35
C THR A 100 19.48 -9.72 -9.50
N SER A 101 18.52 -8.84 -9.84
CA SER A 101 18.65 -7.84 -10.91
C SER A 101 18.67 -6.42 -10.36
N GLU A 102 19.84 -5.79 -10.41
CA GLU A 102 20.00 -4.39 -10.01
C GLU A 102 19.22 -3.43 -10.91
N GLN A 103 19.12 -3.74 -12.21
CA GLN A 103 18.30 -2.95 -13.13
C GLN A 103 16.83 -2.94 -12.72
N LEU A 104 16.27 -4.10 -12.40
CA LEU A 104 14.87 -4.21 -12.00
C LEU A 104 14.61 -3.51 -10.65
N ARG A 105 15.54 -3.66 -9.70
CA ARG A 105 15.50 -2.95 -8.42
C ARG A 105 15.46 -1.43 -8.62
N ARG A 106 16.37 -0.88 -9.44
CA ARG A 106 16.40 0.55 -9.78
C ARG A 106 15.12 1.02 -10.47
N LEU A 107 14.59 0.24 -11.43
CA LEU A 107 13.32 0.59 -12.09
C LEU A 107 12.14 0.65 -11.12
N ASN A 108 12.08 -0.28 -10.16
CA ASN A 108 11.04 -0.27 -9.14
C ASN A 108 11.21 0.89 -8.15
N GLU A 109 12.44 1.21 -7.77
CA GLU A 109 12.76 2.36 -6.92
C GLU A 109 12.40 3.68 -7.61
N ASP A 110 12.82 3.87 -8.86
CA ASP A 110 12.54 5.06 -9.68
C ASP A 110 11.03 5.30 -9.82
N LYS A 111 10.25 4.23 -9.97
CA LYS A 111 8.77 4.30 -9.98
C LYS A 111 8.26 4.96 -8.71
N TRP A 112 8.62 4.41 -7.54
CA TRP A 112 8.09 4.89 -6.26
C TRP A 112 8.58 6.30 -5.93
N CYS A 113 9.84 6.61 -6.22
CA CYS A 113 10.39 7.96 -6.08
C CYS A 113 9.62 8.95 -6.95
N PHE A 114 9.39 8.64 -8.24
CA PHE A 114 8.60 9.49 -9.14
C PHE A 114 7.17 9.68 -8.62
N LEU A 115 6.50 8.60 -8.26
CA LEU A 115 5.10 8.60 -7.84
C LEU A 115 4.88 9.42 -6.55
N LEU A 116 5.68 9.18 -5.52
CA LEU A 116 5.54 9.88 -4.24
C LEU A 116 5.98 11.34 -4.33
N LYS A 117 7.01 11.63 -5.12
CA LYS A 117 7.38 13.03 -5.42
C LYS A 117 6.25 13.76 -6.11
N SER A 118 5.63 13.14 -7.12
CA SER A 118 4.62 13.80 -7.96
C SER A 118 3.29 13.97 -7.22
N ALA A 119 2.87 12.95 -6.45
CA ALA A 119 1.56 12.94 -5.77
C ALA A 119 1.57 13.55 -4.36
N PHE A 120 2.71 13.59 -3.69
CA PHE A 120 2.83 13.99 -2.29
C PHE A 120 3.97 14.97 -2.01
N GLY A 121 4.74 15.38 -3.02
CA GLY A 121 5.87 16.29 -2.83
C GLY A 121 7.07 15.68 -2.09
N LEU A 122 7.14 14.35 -1.98
CA LEU A 122 8.23 13.66 -1.29
C LEU A 122 9.52 13.71 -2.12
N THR A 123 10.43 14.64 -1.82
CA THR A 123 11.73 14.76 -2.52
C THR A 123 12.83 13.91 -1.90
N GLU A 124 12.76 13.71 -0.59
CA GLU A 124 13.71 12.93 0.19
C GLU A 124 12.95 12.05 1.18
N TYR A 125 13.51 10.89 1.50
CA TYR A 125 12.96 10.03 2.53
C TYR A 125 14.08 9.48 3.41
N ARG A 126 13.77 9.36 4.70
CA ARG A 126 14.67 8.72 5.66
C ARG A 126 14.66 7.22 5.43
N GLN A 127 15.80 6.66 5.03
CA GLN A 127 16.03 5.22 5.09
C GLN A 127 16.16 4.78 6.54
N ILE A 128 15.60 3.63 6.88
CA ILE A 128 15.66 3.03 8.21
C ILE A 128 16.21 1.61 8.07
N PRO A 129 16.99 1.10 9.04
CA PRO A 129 17.41 -0.30 9.05
C PRO A 129 16.23 -1.24 9.30
N LEU A 130 16.35 -2.51 8.89
CA LEU A 130 15.32 -3.53 9.06
C LEU A 130 14.84 -3.67 10.51
N GLN A 131 15.74 -3.58 11.49
CA GLN A 131 15.37 -3.68 12.91
C GLN A 131 14.45 -2.52 13.34
N GLU A 132 14.69 -1.31 12.83
CA GLU A 132 13.83 -0.15 13.08
C GLU A 132 12.47 -0.33 12.39
N ALA A 133 12.45 -0.80 11.13
CA ALA A 133 11.21 -1.10 10.42
C ALA A 133 10.34 -2.16 11.14
N ARG A 134 10.97 -3.24 11.63
CA ARG A 134 10.28 -4.28 12.41
C ARG A 134 9.71 -3.71 13.71
N LYS A 135 10.47 -2.92 14.44
CA LYS A 135 10.01 -2.31 15.70
C LYS A 135 8.85 -1.35 15.46
N LEU A 136 8.93 -0.52 14.42
CA LEU A 136 7.88 0.41 14.03
C LEU A 136 6.57 -0.33 13.67
N ILE A 137 6.65 -1.41 12.89
CA ILE A 137 5.46 -2.22 12.55
C ILE A 137 4.89 -2.95 13.76
N GLU A 138 5.75 -3.44 14.65
CA GLU A 138 5.30 -4.05 15.91
C GLU A 138 4.52 -3.05 16.77
N ASP A 139 5.03 -1.82 16.93
CA ASP A 139 4.36 -0.77 17.70
C ASP A 139 3.01 -0.38 17.08
N ILE A 140 2.95 -0.24 15.76
CA ILE A 140 1.69 0.02 15.04
C ILE A 140 0.71 -1.14 15.26
N ALA A 141 1.17 -2.38 15.09
CA ALA A 141 0.33 -3.57 15.23
C ALA A 141 -0.21 -3.72 16.65
N GLU A 142 0.62 -3.53 17.68
CA GLU A 142 0.22 -3.56 19.09
C GLU A 142 -0.80 -2.48 19.41
N ALA A 143 -0.59 -1.26 18.90
CA ALA A 143 -1.53 -0.16 19.08
C ALA A 143 -2.89 -0.43 18.41
N MET A 144 -2.88 -1.00 17.19
CA MET A 144 -4.09 -1.35 16.45
C MET A 144 -4.93 -2.45 17.10
N ILE A 145 -4.31 -3.37 17.85
CA ILE A 145 -5.02 -4.45 18.55
C ILE A 145 -5.30 -4.11 20.02
N SER A 146 -4.91 -2.92 20.48
CA SER A 146 -5.17 -2.49 21.85
C SER A 146 -6.68 -2.32 22.07
N GLU A 147 -7.16 -2.72 23.25
CA GLU A 147 -8.57 -2.59 23.62
C GLU A 147 -9.05 -1.12 23.58
N GLU A 148 -8.16 -0.17 23.89
CA GLU A 148 -8.48 1.26 23.78
C GLU A 148 -8.78 1.66 22.33
N PHE A 149 -7.97 1.20 21.38
CA PHE A 149 -8.19 1.49 19.98
C PHE A 149 -9.41 0.75 19.41
N LEU A 150 -9.60 -0.52 19.76
CA LEU A 150 -10.76 -1.30 19.30
C LEU A 150 -12.09 -0.68 19.75
N LYS A 151 -12.15 -0.07 20.94
CA LYS A 151 -13.32 0.72 21.35
C LYS A 151 -13.58 1.94 20.48
N LYS A 152 -12.53 2.61 19.98
CA LYS A 152 -12.69 3.73 19.02
C LYS A 152 -13.22 3.23 17.69
N VAL A 153 -12.78 2.04 17.25
CA VAL A 153 -13.35 1.37 16.08
C VAL A 153 -14.84 1.12 16.30
N ASP A 154 -15.25 0.57 17.46
CA ASP A 154 -16.68 0.33 17.75
C ASP A 154 -17.50 1.62 17.71
N GLN A 155 -17.00 2.68 18.35
CA GLN A 155 -17.68 3.98 18.39
C GLN A 155 -17.96 4.57 17.01
N VAL A 156 -17.06 4.31 16.04
CA VAL A 156 -17.23 4.77 14.66
C VAL A 156 -18.07 3.80 13.84
N MET A 157 -17.95 2.49 14.06
CA MET A 157 -18.59 1.47 13.24
C MET A 157 -20.03 1.13 13.66
N GLU A 158 -20.36 1.17 14.96
CA GLU A 158 -21.70 0.88 15.50
C GLU A 158 -22.83 1.79 14.98
N PRO A 159 -22.64 3.12 14.84
CA PRO A 159 -23.71 4.00 14.35
C PRO A 159 -23.87 3.98 12.82
N LEU A 160 -23.00 3.29 12.08
CA LEU A 160 -23.07 3.26 10.62
C LEU A 160 -24.30 2.48 10.15
N ASP A 161 -24.97 3.00 9.12
CA ASP A 161 -26.09 2.31 8.48
C ASP A 161 -25.61 0.98 7.87
N ASP A 162 -26.34 -0.09 8.13
CA ASP A 162 -26.07 -1.42 7.58
C ASP A 162 -26.10 -1.41 6.05
N ASN A 163 -26.87 -0.49 5.44
CA ASN A 163 -26.97 -0.30 3.99
C ASN A 163 -25.74 0.36 3.35
N LEU A 164 -24.81 0.93 4.15
CA LEU A 164 -23.58 1.46 3.59
C LEU A 164 -22.77 0.36 2.91
N SER A 165 -22.20 0.70 1.76
CA SER A 165 -21.31 -0.21 1.06
C SER A 165 -20.08 -0.50 1.91
N THR A 166 -19.46 -1.67 1.68
CA THR A 166 -18.17 -2.02 2.31
C THR A 166 -17.09 -0.96 2.04
N SER A 167 -17.17 -0.22 0.93
CA SER A 167 -16.21 0.85 0.64
C SER A 167 -16.39 2.04 1.56
N GLU A 168 -17.63 2.46 1.82
CA GLU A 168 -17.95 3.56 2.73
C GLU A 168 -17.58 3.20 4.16
N LYS A 169 -17.93 2.00 4.64
CA LYS A 169 -17.52 1.53 5.98
C LYS A 169 -16.00 1.48 6.14
N ARG A 170 -15.26 1.13 5.07
CA ARG A 170 -13.79 1.18 5.07
C ARG A 170 -13.24 2.60 5.10
N GLN A 171 -13.91 3.58 4.50
CA GLN A 171 -13.52 4.98 4.58
C GLN A 171 -13.55 5.45 6.03
N GLU A 172 -14.66 5.21 6.72
CA GLU A 172 -14.82 5.59 8.13
C GLU A 172 -13.74 4.95 9.02
N LEU A 173 -13.43 3.67 8.79
CA LEU A 173 -12.36 2.99 9.51
C LEU A 173 -10.97 3.64 9.27
N LEU A 174 -10.70 4.12 8.05
CA LEU A 174 -9.43 4.76 7.72
C LEU A 174 -9.25 6.11 8.43
N GLU A 175 -10.34 6.85 8.65
CA GLU A 175 -10.33 8.11 9.41
C GLU A 175 -9.92 7.89 10.88
N VAL A 176 -10.15 6.69 11.42
CA VAL A 176 -9.72 6.31 12.78
C VAL A 176 -8.29 5.74 12.79
N LEU A 177 -7.92 4.98 11.77
CA LEU A 177 -6.60 4.35 11.67
C LEU A 177 -5.48 5.35 11.39
N LEU A 178 -5.70 6.34 10.53
CA LEU A 178 -4.64 7.26 10.13
C LEU A 178 -4.08 8.06 11.32
N PRO A 179 -4.90 8.68 12.21
CA PRO A 179 -4.38 9.37 13.39
C PRO A 179 -3.56 8.46 14.31
N LEU A 180 -3.98 7.20 14.49
CA LEU A 180 -3.20 6.21 15.27
C LEU A 180 -1.82 6.00 14.64
N HIS A 181 -1.78 5.73 13.33
CA HIS A 181 -0.53 5.53 12.62
C HIS A 181 0.37 6.75 12.75
N MET A 182 -0.14 7.95 12.52
CA MET A 182 0.64 9.19 12.63
C MET A 182 1.19 9.41 14.04
N LEU A 183 0.41 9.08 15.08
CA LEU A 183 0.83 9.17 16.47
C LEU A 183 2.03 8.24 16.74
N ILE A 184 1.93 6.97 16.36
CA ILE A 184 3.01 5.99 16.55
C ILE A 184 4.22 6.37 15.70
N LEU A 185 4.03 6.71 14.42
CA LEU A 185 5.12 7.13 13.53
C LEU A 185 5.88 8.34 14.08
N SER A 186 5.19 9.29 14.72
CA SER A 186 5.83 10.44 15.35
C SER A 186 6.79 10.05 16.48
N THR A 187 6.56 8.95 17.21
CA THR A 187 7.49 8.47 18.25
C THR A 187 8.77 7.87 17.67
N HIS A 188 8.72 7.48 16.39
CA HIS A 188 9.86 7.00 15.59
C HIS A 188 10.52 8.10 14.75
N GLY A 189 10.16 9.37 14.96
CA GLY A 189 10.73 10.52 14.26
C GLY A 189 10.07 10.84 12.91
N PHE A 190 8.92 10.23 12.60
CA PHE A 190 8.13 10.49 11.39
C PHE A 190 6.90 11.33 11.74
N ALA A 191 7.10 12.64 11.95
CA ALA A 191 6.03 13.54 12.39
C ALA A 191 5.16 14.08 11.25
N GLY A 192 3.86 14.21 11.51
CA GLY A 192 2.89 14.83 10.60
C GLY A 192 2.66 14.03 9.30
N GLU A 193 1.96 14.64 8.34
CA GLU A 193 1.62 13.97 7.07
C GLU A 193 2.87 13.64 6.24
N SER A 194 3.85 14.55 6.19
CA SER A 194 5.12 14.30 5.51
C SER A 194 5.87 13.13 6.15
N GLY A 195 5.91 13.05 7.49
CA GLY A 195 6.48 11.92 8.21
C GLY A 195 5.76 10.62 7.88
N TYR A 196 4.42 10.64 7.83
CA TYR A 196 3.64 9.47 7.41
C TYR A 196 4.05 8.98 6.02
N ILE A 197 4.11 9.87 5.03
CA ILE A 197 4.49 9.51 3.65
C ILE A 197 5.93 8.99 3.58
N GLN A 198 6.86 9.60 4.32
CA GLN A 198 8.24 9.12 4.45
C GLN A 198 8.32 7.72 5.04
N ALA A 199 7.56 7.45 6.10
CA ALA A 199 7.51 6.14 6.73
C ALA A 199 6.94 5.08 5.79
N GLN A 200 5.87 5.40 5.05
CA GLN A 200 5.32 4.50 4.04
C GLN A 200 6.37 4.16 2.98
N ARG A 201 7.13 5.15 2.48
CA ARG A 201 8.23 4.90 1.53
C ARG A 201 9.32 4.03 2.14
N ALA A 202 9.75 4.29 3.38
CA ALA A 202 10.80 3.54 4.04
C ALA A 202 10.40 2.06 4.27
N LEU A 203 9.14 1.81 4.64
CA LEU A 203 8.60 0.46 4.85
C LEU A 203 8.48 -0.36 3.56
N MET A 204 8.35 0.30 2.40
CA MET A 204 8.32 -0.40 1.11
C MET A 204 9.61 -1.17 0.82
N ASP A 205 10.75 -0.84 1.45
CA ASP A 205 12.01 -1.58 1.26
C ASP A 205 11.98 -2.96 1.96
N TYR A 206 11.02 -3.18 2.87
CA TYR A 206 10.92 -4.38 3.70
C TYR A 206 9.56 -5.08 3.59
N TYR A 207 8.78 -4.77 2.55
CA TYR A 207 7.41 -5.29 2.44
C TYR A 207 7.35 -6.82 2.32
N ASP A 208 8.44 -7.48 1.91
CA ASP A 208 8.51 -8.92 1.79
C ASP A 208 8.97 -9.64 3.06
N ASP A 209 9.46 -8.90 4.06
CA ASP A 209 9.92 -9.42 5.34
C ASP A 209 8.78 -10.19 6.04
N PRO A 210 8.98 -11.48 6.38
CA PRO A 210 7.94 -12.31 6.99
C PRO A 210 7.39 -11.73 8.30
N PHE A 211 8.25 -11.15 9.14
CA PHE A 211 7.82 -10.60 10.43
C PHE A 211 6.90 -9.39 10.23
N ILE A 212 7.28 -8.46 9.35
CA ILE A 212 6.45 -7.29 9.01
C ILE A 212 5.09 -7.75 8.45
N LYS A 213 5.09 -8.68 7.49
CA LYS A 213 3.86 -9.25 6.91
C LYS A 213 2.96 -9.86 7.96
N ASP A 214 3.50 -10.73 8.82
CA ASP A 214 2.71 -11.46 9.80
C ASP A 214 2.09 -10.53 10.84
N LYS A 215 2.88 -9.61 11.41
CA LYS A 215 2.42 -8.65 12.42
C LYS A 215 1.30 -7.77 11.88
N ALA A 216 1.50 -7.22 10.69
CA ALA A 216 0.57 -6.27 10.13
C ALA A 216 -0.69 -6.94 9.54
N SER A 217 -0.56 -8.15 8.98
CA SER A 217 -1.71 -8.99 8.60
C SER A 217 -2.56 -9.39 9.82
N HIS A 218 -1.91 -9.78 10.92
CA HIS A 218 -2.61 -10.10 12.16
C HIS A 218 -3.40 -8.90 12.70
N ALA A 219 -2.76 -7.74 12.83
CA ALA A 219 -3.41 -6.52 13.31
C ALA A 219 -4.58 -6.11 12.40
N GLN A 220 -4.37 -6.14 11.09
CA GLN A 220 -5.42 -5.84 10.12
C GLN A 220 -6.61 -6.79 10.26
N LYS A 221 -6.37 -8.10 10.40
CA LYS A 221 -7.44 -9.09 10.57
C LYS A 221 -8.25 -8.83 11.84
N VAL A 222 -7.60 -8.51 12.96
CA VAL A 222 -8.29 -8.20 14.22
C VAL A 222 -9.18 -6.96 14.05
N VAL A 223 -8.65 -5.88 13.50
CA VAL A 223 -9.41 -4.64 13.28
C VAL A 223 -10.56 -4.86 12.29
N PHE A 224 -10.33 -5.59 11.20
CA PHE A 224 -11.34 -5.81 10.16
C PHE A 224 -12.46 -6.75 10.64
N ASN A 225 -12.12 -7.75 11.45
CA ASN A 225 -13.10 -8.58 12.14
C ASN A 225 -13.95 -7.74 13.10
N ARG A 226 -13.31 -6.88 13.90
CA ARG A 226 -14.02 -5.99 14.83
C ARG A 226 -14.98 -5.06 14.09
N ALA A 227 -14.53 -4.52 12.95
CA ALA A 227 -15.29 -3.66 12.07
C ALA A 227 -16.32 -4.40 11.19
N LYS A 228 -16.43 -5.74 11.27
CA LYS A 228 -17.34 -6.57 10.45
C LYS A 228 -17.17 -6.34 8.94
N LEU A 229 -15.91 -6.19 8.49
CA LEU A 229 -15.56 -5.92 7.09
C LEU A 229 -15.08 -7.16 6.32
N ILE A 230 -14.97 -8.28 7.02
CA ILE A 230 -14.60 -9.60 6.50
C ILE A 230 -15.51 -10.64 7.18
N ASP A 231 -15.95 -11.63 6.40
CA ASP A 231 -16.82 -12.72 6.84
C ASP A 231 -16.03 -13.88 7.49
#